data_AF-A0A8B6BJH5-F1
#
_entry.id   AF-A0A8B6BJH5-F1
#
_cell.length_a   1.000
_cell.length_b   1.000
_cell.length_c   1.000
_cell.angle_alpha   90.00
_cell.angle_beta   90.00
_cell.angle_gamma   90.00
#
_symmetry.space_group_name_H-M   'P 1'
#
loop_
_entity.id
_entity.type
_entity.pdbx_description
1 polymer ?
#
loop_
_entity_poly.entity_id
_entity_poly.type
_entity_poly.pdbx_seq_one_letter_code
_entity_poly.pdbx_strand_id
1 'polypeptide(L)'
;MQRSKTKLLRPLQNQSSTSFMTKHKTIPTTYYNICKSKYTEILDAPFPKRMVVSESYESSAWMSINLLMIGPDKAIVDETEIPTINFLESLGIKGIRVPYIDFYRFGGSIHCQTSDVRRIGECHNYFLIWTAMQIIDKS
;
A
#
# COMPACT_ATOMS: atom_id res chain seq x y z
N MET A 1 10.74 5.47 37.27
CA MET A 1 11.90 4.54 37.23
C MET A 1 11.34 3.13 37.30
N GLN A 2 11.55 2.15 36.42
CA GLN A 2 12.42 1.97 35.26
C GLN A 2 11.70 1.08 34.23
N ARG A 3 12.01 1.30 32.94
CA ARG A 3 11.57 0.51 31.78
C ARG A 3 12.08 -0.94 31.86
N SER A 4 11.19 -1.92 31.69
CA SER A 4 11.60 -3.30 31.39
C SER A 4 11.82 -3.46 29.88
N LYS A 5 13.02 -3.88 29.52
CA LYS A 5 13.51 -4.05 28.14
C LYS A 5 13.02 -5.39 27.59
N THR A 6 12.10 -5.37 26.62
CA THR A 6 11.75 -6.59 25.86
C THR A 6 12.57 -6.62 24.56
N LYS A 7 13.31 -7.72 24.40
CA LYS A 7 14.30 -8.06 23.37
C LYS A 7 13.90 -7.66 21.94
N LEU A 8 14.66 -6.75 21.34
CA LEU A 8 14.80 -6.67 19.88
C LEU A 8 15.52 -7.93 19.40
N LEU A 9 14.81 -8.78 18.66
CA LEU A 9 15.39 -9.91 17.93
C LEU A 9 16.34 -9.35 16.86
N ARG A 10 17.57 -9.88 16.83
CA ARG A 10 18.65 -9.45 15.93
C ARG A 10 18.30 -9.81 14.47
N PRO A 11 18.75 -9.01 13.49
CA PRO A 11 18.59 -9.35 12.09
C PRO A 11 19.50 -10.53 11.72
N LEU A 12 18.93 -11.58 11.13
CA LEU A 12 19.70 -12.64 10.49
C LEU A 12 20.25 -12.08 9.16
N GLN A 13 21.57 -11.84 9.12
CA GLN A 13 22.29 -11.57 7.88
C GLN A 13 22.96 -12.85 7.35
N ASN A 14 22.92 -12.95 6.03
CA ASN A 14 23.70 -13.77 5.10
C ASN A 14 23.39 -15.27 5.01
N GLN A 15 22.87 -15.69 3.85
CA GLN A 15 23.63 -16.54 2.91
C GLN A 15 23.38 -16.11 1.45
N SER A 16 24.43 -16.25 0.65
CA SER A 16 24.75 -15.68 -0.64
C SER A 16 24.00 -16.24 -1.86
N SER A 17 23.52 -15.36 -2.75
CA SER A 17 23.83 -15.33 -4.20
C SER A 17 22.83 -14.46 -4.98
N THR A 18 23.34 -13.76 -5.99
CA THR A 18 22.65 -12.90 -6.98
C THR A 18 22.32 -11.46 -6.55
N SER A 19 22.96 -10.53 -7.26
CA SER A 19 23.13 -9.10 -6.99
C SER A 19 21.95 -8.21 -7.40
N PHE A 20 20.71 -8.64 -7.15
CA PHE A 20 19.49 -7.91 -7.57
C PHE A 20 18.52 -7.53 -6.45
N MET A 21 18.91 -7.63 -5.17
CA MET A 21 18.09 -7.13 -4.06
C MET A 21 18.55 -5.74 -3.58
N THR A 22 17.92 -4.74 -4.19
CA THR A 22 17.38 -3.51 -3.57
C THR A 22 18.28 -2.73 -2.61
N LYS A 23 18.94 -1.67 -3.13
CA LYS A 23 18.96 -0.40 -2.40
C LYS A 23 17.50 0.00 -2.19
N HIS A 24 16.98 -0.14 -0.97
CA HIS A 24 15.71 0.49 -0.61
C HIS A 24 15.85 1.98 -0.95
N LYS A 25 15.20 2.43 -2.03
CA LYS A 25 15.06 3.86 -2.28
C LYS A 25 14.16 4.37 -1.16
N THR A 26 14.77 4.95 -0.13
CA THR A 26 14.02 5.70 0.88
C THR A 26 13.15 6.70 0.12
N ILE A 27 11.85 6.74 0.43
CA ILE A 27 10.94 7.73 -0.14
C ILE A 27 11.61 9.09 0.04
N PRO A 28 11.76 9.91 -1.02
CA PRO A 28 12.35 11.22 -0.87
C PRO A 28 11.63 11.97 0.24
N THR A 29 12.37 12.40 1.27
CA THR A 29 11.83 12.91 2.53
C THR A 29 10.81 14.04 2.31
N THR A 30 10.99 14.81 1.23
CA THR A 30 10.08 15.87 0.79
C THR A 30 8.65 15.37 0.59
N TYR A 31 8.43 14.29 -0.16
CA TYR A 31 7.07 13.79 -0.46
C TYR A 31 6.42 13.17 0.76
N TYR A 32 7.19 12.44 1.56
CA TYR A 32 6.71 11.88 2.82
C TYR A 32 6.23 12.97 3.77
N ASN A 33 7.01 14.06 3.90
CA ASN A 33 6.64 15.19 4.75
C ASN A 33 5.38 15.92 4.25
N ILE A 34 5.20 16.04 2.93
CA ILE A 34 3.97 16.58 2.35
C ILE A 34 2.77 15.73 2.78
N CYS A 35 2.82 14.41 2.57
CA CYS A 35 1.74 13.51 2.99
C CYS A 35 1.49 13.61 4.50
N LYS A 36 2.55 13.62 5.31
CA LYS A 36 2.45 13.68 6.77
C LYS A 36 1.82 14.99 7.27
N SER A 37 1.98 16.08 6.53
CA SER A 37 1.33 17.36 6.86
C SER A 37 -0.16 17.41 6.51
N LYS A 38 -0.65 16.53 5.64
CA LYS A 38 -2.00 16.60 5.06
C LYS A 38 -2.95 15.48 5.50
N TYR A 39 -2.40 14.32 5.85
CA TYR A 39 -3.17 13.13 6.23
C TYR A 39 -3.01 12.81 7.71
N THR A 40 -4.07 12.28 8.31
CA THR A 40 -4.08 11.85 9.72
C THR A 40 -3.21 10.62 9.95
N GLU A 41 -3.18 9.72 8.97
CA GLU A 41 -2.51 8.45 9.06
C GLU A 41 -1.82 8.13 7.72
N ILE A 42 -0.59 7.61 7.80
CA ILE A 42 0.14 7.04 6.69
C ILE A 42 0.45 5.62 7.09
N LEU A 43 -0.03 4.68 6.27
CA LEU A 43 0.10 3.26 6.55
C LEU A 43 1.21 2.67 5.68
N ASP A 44 2.12 1.95 6.33
CA ASP A 44 3.11 1.14 5.62
C ASP A 44 2.44 -0.10 5.06
N ALA A 45 2.62 -0.33 3.75
CA ALA A 45 2.13 -1.54 3.12
C ALA A 45 2.89 -2.77 3.63
N PRO A 46 2.21 -3.93 3.78
CA PRO A 46 2.89 -5.17 4.08
C PRO A 46 3.79 -5.57 2.91
N PHE A 47 4.84 -6.33 3.21
CA PHE A 47 5.70 -6.88 2.16
C PHE A 47 4.90 -7.82 1.24
N PRO A 48 5.15 -7.78 -0.08
CA PRO A 48 4.56 -8.73 -1.02
C PRO A 48 4.86 -10.16 -0.60
N LYS A 49 3.94 -11.08 -0.84
CA LYS A 49 4.19 -12.51 -0.57
C LYS A 49 5.39 -13.03 -1.36
N ARG A 50 5.60 -12.53 -2.58
CA ARG A 50 6.70 -12.91 -3.47
C ARG A 50 7.56 -11.69 -3.77
N MET A 51 8.75 -11.64 -3.17
CA MET A 51 9.72 -10.58 -3.45
C MET A 51 10.49 -10.81 -4.76
N VAL A 52 10.58 -12.07 -5.20
CA VAL A 52 11.17 -12.43 -6.49
C VAL A 52 10.02 -12.63 -7.48
N VAL A 53 9.96 -11.76 -8.47
CA VAL A 53 9.06 -11.90 -9.63
C VAL A 53 9.79 -12.68 -10.72
N SER A 54 9.07 -13.44 -11.53
CA SER A 54 9.68 -14.10 -12.70
C SER A 54 10.15 -13.05 -13.71
N GLU A 55 11.17 -13.37 -14.50
CA GLU A 55 11.66 -12.47 -15.57
C GLU A 55 10.58 -12.07 -16.58
N SER A 56 9.52 -12.86 -16.69
CA SER A 56 8.35 -12.57 -17.52
C SER A 56 7.41 -11.50 -16.95
N TYR A 57 7.65 -11.00 -15.74
CA TYR A 57 6.84 -9.94 -15.15
C TYR A 57 7.43 -8.59 -15.53
N GLU A 58 6.62 -7.78 -16.21
CA GLU A 58 7.03 -6.44 -16.66
C GLU A 58 7.00 -5.38 -15.53
N SER A 59 6.68 -5.77 -14.30
CA SER A 59 6.57 -4.88 -13.15
C SER A 59 7.10 -5.51 -11.87
N SER A 60 7.11 -4.74 -10.78
CA SER A 60 7.72 -5.12 -9.51
C SER A 60 6.84 -6.04 -8.66
N ALA A 61 7.43 -6.70 -7.66
CA ALA A 61 6.70 -7.45 -6.63
C ALA A 61 5.61 -6.62 -5.91
N TRP A 62 5.72 -5.28 -5.89
CA TRP A 62 4.76 -4.38 -5.27
C TRP A 62 3.42 -4.26 -6.00
N MET A 63 3.18 -5.08 -7.04
CA MET A 63 1.83 -5.31 -7.56
C MET A 63 0.87 -5.84 -6.49
N SER A 64 1.39 -6.36 -5.37
CA SER A 64 0.61 -6.76 -4.20
C SER A 64 -0.27 -5.66 -3.60
N ILE A 65 0.04 -4.38 -3.82
CA ILE A 65 -0.75 -3.23 -3.37
C ILE A 65 -1.56 -2.57 -4.49
N ASN A 66 -1.49 -3.08 -5.71
CA ASN A 66 -2.21 -2.55 -6.88
C ASN A 66 -3.63 -3.13 -6.95
N LEU A 67 -4.38 -2.89 -5.87
CA LEU A 67 -5.75 -3.35 -5.66
C LEU A 67 -6.79 -2.32 -6.10
N LEU A 68 -8.05 -2.74 -6.23
CA LEU A 68 -9.16 -1.83 -6.55
C LEU A 68 -10.10 -1.66 -5.36
N MET A 69 -10.19 -0.44 -4.82
CA MET A 69 -11.23 -0.09 -3.87
C MET A 69 -12.58 0.04 -4.58
N ILE A 70 -13.56 -0.77 -4.20
CA ILE A 70 -14.95 -0.66 -4.70
C ILE A 70 -15.86 0.12 -3.74
N GLY A 71 -15.42 0.29 -2.49
CA GLY A 71 -16.05 1.13 -1.47
C GLY A 71 -15.11 1.33 -0.29
N PRO A 72 -15.49 2.15 0.70
CA PRO A 72 -14.64 2.44 1.86
C PRO A 72 -14.26 1.20 2.67
N ASP A 73 -15.10 0.15 2.64
CA ASP A 73 -14.98 -1.06 3.43
C ASP A 73 -14.66 -2.31 2.58
N LYS A 74 -14.38 -2.16 1.28
CA LYS A 74 -14.21 -3.30 0.35
C LYS A 74 -13.18 -3.02 -0.73
N ALA A 75 -12.27 -3.97 -0.92
CA ALA A 75 -11.21 -3.95 -1.91
C ALA A 75 -11.18 -5.27 -2.70
N ILE A 76 -11.01 -5.22 -4.02
CA ILE A 76 -10.67 -6.40 -4.82
C ILE A 76 -9.16 -6.56 -4.83
N VAL A 77 -8.69 -7.75 -4.47
CA VAL A 77 -7.27 -8.07 -4.25
C VAL A 77 -6.95 -9.46 -4.82
N ASP A 78 -5.74 -9.64 -5.33
CA ASP A 78 -5.26 -10.97 -5.74
C ASP A 78 -5.31 -11.91 -4.53
N GLU A 79 -6.00 -13.04 -4.69
CA GLU A 79 -6.15 -14.05 -3.66
C GLU A 79 -4.81 -14.59 -3.14
N THR A 80 -3.75 -14.49 -3.94
CA THR A 80 -2.44 -14.97 -3.53
C THR A 80 -1.73 -14.05 -2.54
N GLU A 81 -2.12 -12.77 -2.44
CA GLU A 81 -1.47 -11.73 -1.62
C GLU A 81 -2.01 -11.67 -0.18
N ILE A 82 -1.82 -12.78 0.54
CA ILE A 82 -2.26 -12.95 1.94
C ILE A 82 -1.79 -11.82 2.88
N PRO A 83 -0.54 -11.31 2.80
CA PRO A 83 -0.13 -10.20 3.66
C PRO A 83 -0.97 -8.93 3.45
N THR A 84 -1.24 -8.56 2.19
CA THR A 84 -2.11 -7.42 1.84
C THR A 84 -3.53 -7.66 2.33
N ILE A 85 -4.07 -8.85 2.11
CA ILE A 85 -5.43 -9.21 2.56
C ILE A 85 -5.57 -9.05 4.07
N ASN A 86 -4.66 -9.64 4.86
CA ASN A 86 -4.71 -9.57 6.32
C ASN A 86 -4.58 -8.12 6.82
N PHE A 87 -3.73 -7.33 6.15
CA PHE A 87 -3.56 -5.92 6.47
C PHE A 87 -4.85 -5.12 6.24
N LEU A 88 -5.51 -5.30 5.09
CA LEU A 88 -6.81 -4.68 4.83
C LEU A 88 -7.88 -5.11 5.83
N GLU A 89 -7.98 -6.41 6.11
CA GLU A 89 -8.96 -6.96 7.06
C GLU A 89 -8.73 -6.41 8.48
N SER A 90 -7.47 -6.16 8.87
CA SER A 90 -7.15 -5.52 10.16
C SER A 90 -7.61 -4.06 10.26
N LEU A 91 -7.80 -3.39 9.12
CA LEU A 91 -8.35 -2.03 9.02
C LEU A 91 -9.87 -2.03 8.87
N GLY A 92 -10.53 -3.19 8.91
CA GLY A 92 -11.97 -3.32 8.65
C GLY A 92 -12.34 -3.27 7.17
N ILE A 93 -11.36 -3.37 6.26
CA ILE A 93 -11.59 -3.43 4.81
C ILE A 93 -11.66 -4.89 4.38
N LYS A 94 -12.81 -5.32 3.87
CA LYS A 94 -13.00 -6.68 3.36
C LYS A 94 -12.24 -6.87 2.04
N GLY A 95 -11.32 -7.83 2.01
CA GLY A 95 -10.66 -8.29 0.77
C GLY A 95 -11.57 -9.24 -0.03
N ILE A 96 -12.03 -8.79 -1.19
CA ILE A 96 -12.68 -9.61 -2.22
C ILE A 96 -11.55 -10.25 -3.04
N ARG A 97 -11.34 -11.54 -2.79
CA ARG A 97 -10.23 -12.31 -3.34
C ARG A 97 -10.56 -12.78 -4.74
N VAL A 98 -9.65 -12.58 -5.69
CA VAL A 98 -9.79 -13.05 -7.07
C VAL A 98 -8.48 -13.72 -7.54
N PRO A 99 -8.54 -14.82 -8.31
CA PRO A 99 -7.35 -15.42 -8.90
C PRO A 99 -6.81 -14.49 -9.99
N TYR A 100 -5.70 -13.79 -9.73
CA TYR A 100 -5.21 -12.74 -10.62
C TYR A 100 -3.71 -12.81 -10.96
N ILE A 101 -2.97 -13.69 -10.31
CA ILE A 101 -1.50 -13.77 -10.44
C ILE A 101 -1.00 -13.92 -11.88
N ASP A 102 -1.73 -14.63 -12.75
CA ASP A 102 -1.32 -14.86 -14.14
C ASP A 102 -1.31 -13.58 -14.99
N PHE A 103 -2.07 -12.56 -14.58
CA PHE A 103 -2.13 -11.28 -15.26
C PHE A 103 -0.96 -10.38 -14.92
N TYR A 104 -0.17 -10.69 -13.88
CA TYR A 104 0.94 -9.85 -13.47
C TYR A 104 2.01 -9.73 -14.56
N ARG A 105 2.14 -10.75 -15.41
CA ARG A 105 3.05 -10.75 -16.55
C ARG A 105 2.78 -9.63 -17.57
N PHE A 106 1.56 -9.09 -17.60
CA PHE A 106 1.19 -7.98 -18.49
C PHE A 106 1.40 -6.60 -17.85
N GLY A 107 2.24 -6.52 -16.81
CA GLY A 107 2.72 -5.25 -16.25
C GLY A 107 1.77 -4.55 -15.28
N GLY A 108 0.64 -5.16 -14.91
CA GLY A 108 -0.36 -4.54 -14.03
C GLY A 108 -1.17 -5.54 -13.21
N SER A 109 -1.60 -5.12 -12.02
CA SER A 109 -2.62 -5.82 -11.24
C SER A 109 -3.98 -5.13 -11.47
N ILE A 110 -4.94 -5.39 -10.59
CA ILE A 110 -6.35 -5.06 -10.77
C ILE A 110 -6.57 -3.56 -11.02
N HIS A 111 -5.88 -2.65 -10.31
CA HIS A 111 -6.04 -1.20 -10.53
C HIS A 111 -5.56 -0.79 -11.93
N CYS A 112 -4.41 -1.31 -12.39
CA CYS A 112 -3.88 -0.99 -13.71
C CYS A 112 -4.77 -1.45 -14.86
N GLN A 113 -5.57 -2.51 -14.65
CA GLN A 113 -6.42 -3.11 -15.69
C GLN A 113 -7.88 -2.66 -15.60
N THR A 114 -8.18 -1.68 -14.74
CA THR A 114 -9.53 -1.14 -14.57
C THR A 114 -9.52 0.37 -14.73
N SER A 115 -10.68 0.93 -15.07
CA SER A 115 -10.92 2.37 -15.10
C SER A 115 -12.28 2.63 -14.46
N ASP A 116 -12.27 3.38 -13.36
CA ASP A 116 -13.45 3.69 -12.57
C ASP A 116 -14.24 4.84 -13.19
N VAL A 117 -15.04 4.50 -14.20
CA VAL A 117 -15.86 5.46 -14.96
C VAL A 117 -16.98 6.13 -14.14
N ARG A 118 -17.42 5.50 -13.04
CA ARG A 118 -18.46 6.05 -12.16
C ARG A 118 -18.28 5.59 -10.72
N ARG A 119 -18.26 6.54 -9.79
CA ARG A 119 -18.42 6.32 -8.34
C ARG A 119 -19.57 7.18 -7.83
N ILE A 120 -20.30 6.68 -6.83
CA ILE A 120 -21.39 7.43 -6.19
C ILE A 120 -20.79 8.25 -5.05
N GLY A 121 -20.93 9.57 -5.10
CA GLY A 121 -20.44 10.50 -4.10
C GLY A 121 -20.46 11.94 -4.59
N GLU A 122 -20.07 12.87 -3.72
CA GLU A 122 -19.90 14.28 -4.04
C GLU A 122 -18.42 14.65 -4.11
N CYS A 123 -18.13 15.86 -4.61
CA CYS A 123 -16.78 16.40 -4.61
C CYS A 123 -16.41 16.91 -3.20
N HIS A 124 -15.49 16.22 -2.53
CA HIS A 124 -15.02 16.58 -1.19
C HIS A 124 -13.51 16.85 -1.17
N ASN A 125 -13.08 17.72 -0.25
CA ASN A 125 -11.67 17.93 0.07
C ASN A 125 -11.28 17.12 1.31
N TYR A 126 -10.33 16.20 1.15
CA TYR A 126 -9.88 15.28 2.20
C TYR A 126 -8.57 15.69 2.88
N PHE A 127 -8.02 16.87 2.54
CA PHE A 127 -6.76 17.35 3.12
C PHE A 127 -7.00 18.23 4.35
N LEU A 128 -6.45 17.82 5.50
CA LEU A 128 -6.70 18.45 6.82
C LEU A 128 -6.40 19.95 6.88
N ILE A 129 -5.36 20.42 6.19
CA ILE A 129 -4.89 21.81 6.25
C ILE A 129 -5.81 22.79 5.52
N TRP A 130 -6.58 22.34 4.52
CA TRP A 130 -7.43 23.25 3.75
C TRP A 130 -8.77 23.55 4.43
N THR A 131 -9.32 22.59 5.18
CA THR A 131 -10.61 22.75 5.87
C THR A 131 -10.55 23.81 6.96
N ALA A 132 -9.41 23.94 7.67
CA ALA A 132 -9.23 24.98 8.69
C ALA A 132 -9.21 26.39 8.09
N MET A 133 -8.66 26.59 6.88
CA MET A 133 -8.60 27.90 6.24
C MET A 133 -9.96 28.35 5.67
N GLN A 134 -10.77 27.44 5.14
CA GLN A 134 -12.11 27.78 4.65
C GLN A 134 -13.13 28.11 5.76
N ILE A 135 -12.90 27.65 6.99
CA ILE A 135 -13.71 28.03 8.16
C ILE A 135 -13.36 29.46 8.60
N ILE A 136 -12.08 29.84 8.52
CA ILE A 136 -11.60 31.19 8.91
C ILE A 136 -12.03 32.26 7.90
N ASP A 137 -12.09 31.94 6.60
CA ASP A 137 -12.52 32.89 5.56
C ASP A 137 -14.05 33.10 5.48
N LYS A 138 -14.83 32.37 6.29
CA LYS A 138 -16.31 32.46 6.37
C LYS A 138 -16.83 33.00 7.71
N SER A 139 -15.94 33.45 8.60
CA SER A 139 -16.25 34.10 9.89
C SER A 139 -15.86 35.56 9.87
#